data_AF-A0A2W7AAM9-F1
#
_entry.id   AF-A0A2W7AAM9-F1
#
_cell.length_a   1.000
_cell.length_b   1.000
_cell.length_c   1.000
_cell.angle_alpha   90.00
_cell.angle_beta   90.00
_cell.angle_gamma   90.00
#
_symmetry.space_group_name_H-M   'P 1'
#
loop_
_entity.id
_entity.type
_entity.pdbx_description
1 polymer ?
#
loop_
_entity_poly.entity_id
_entity_poly.type
_entity_poly.pdbx_seq_one_letter_code
_entity_poly.pdbx_strand_id
1 'polypeptide(L)'
;MIDIIKDYTTKRLDLLKLQFTEKSSLSAGIIAFLSIVLIAFSFFIILFNFGIAFLIGESLGNMSYGFLIVAGFYFLIMIIVILLKKKIVKSIANQVIEFLKH
;
A
#
# COMPACT_ATOMS: atom_id res chain seq x y z
N MET A 1 37.11 32.78 20.82
CA MET A 1 37.35 31.85 19.67
C MET A 1 36.41 30.64 19.68
N ILE A 2 35.91 30.19 20.84
CA ILE A 2 34.96 29.06 20.95
C ILE A 2 33.52 29.45 20.52
N ASP A 3 33.12 30.72 20.71
CA ASP A 3 31.76 31.17 20.34
C ASP A 3 31.45 31.15 18.84
N ILE A 4 32.47 31.34 17.99
CA ILE A 4 32.29 31.33 16.52
C ILE A 4 31.99 29.91 16.04
N ILE A 5 32.69 28.90 16.59
CA ILE A 5 32.46 27.49 16.23
C ILE A 5 31.06 27.05 16.67
N LYS A 6 30.58 27.55 17.81
CA LYS A 6 29.23 27.28 18.31
C LYS A 6 28.19 27.89 17.37
N ASP A 7 28.31 29.16 17.01
CA ASP A 7 27.34 29.86 16.14
C ASP A 7 27.20 29.24 14.74
N TYR A 8 28.30 28.79 14.14
CA TYR A 8 28.28 28.06 12.86
C TYR A 8 27.64 26.67 12.97
N THR A 9 27.82 25.99 14.10
CA THR A 9 27.20 24.69 14.37
C THR A 9 25.69 24.85 14.59
N THR A 10 25.27 25.88 15.33
CA THR A 10 23.85 26.21 15.53
C THR A 10 23.19 26.62 14.21
N LYS A 11 23.84 27.44 13.37
CA LYS A 11 23.31 27.82 12.05
C LYS A 11 23.16 26.64 11.10
N ARG A 12 24.08 25.67 11.11
CA ARG A 12 23.93 24.44 10.31
C ARG A 12 22.82 23.53 10.86
N LEU A 13 22.67 23.46 12.18
CA LEU A 13 21.55 22.75 12.82
C LEU A 13 20.20 23.41 12.49
N ASP A 14 20.13 24.74 12.48
CA ASP A 14 18.92 25.48 12.09
C ASP A 14 18.63 25.34 10.60
N LEU A 15 19.64 25.36 9.72
CA LEU A 15 19.48 25.10 8.29
C LEU A 15 19.05 23.65 8.00
N LEU A 16 19.53 22.68 8.79
CA LEU A 16 19.05 21.31 8.74
C LEU A 16 17.59 21.24 9.22
N LYS A 17 17.26 21.85 10.35
CA LYS A 17 15.92 21.86 10.93
C LYS A 17 14.90 22.56 10.03
N LEU A 18 15.30 23.65 9.36
CA LEU A 18 14.51 24.34 8.33
C LEU A 18 14.30 23.47 7.10
N GLN A 19 15.33 22.81 6.58
CA GLN A 19 15.19 21.87 5.46
C GLN A 19 14.39 20.62 5.82
N PHE A 20 14.52 20.12 7.06
CA PHE A 20 13.67 19.05 7.59
C PHE A 20 12.23 19.53 7.74
N THR A 21 11.99 20.77 8.16
CA THR A 21 10.63 21.33 8.28
C THR A 21 9.99 21.53 6.91
N GLU A 22 10.71 22.07 5.92
CA GLU A 22 10.20 22.23 4.56
C GLU A 22 10.01 20.89 3.83
N LYS A 23 11.00 19.99 3.86
CA LYS A 23 10.86 18.66 3.24
C LYS A 23 9.87 17.77 3.96
N SER A 24 9.77 17.86 5.28
CA SER A 24 8.77 17.11 6.05
C SER A 24 7.38 17.69 5.87
N SER A 25 7.22 18.99 5.64
CA SER A 25 5.89 19.58 5.38
C SER A 25 5.38 19.21 3.98
N LEU A 26 6.26 19.25 2.96
CA LEU A 26 5.92 18.80 1.61
C LEU A 26 5.75 17.27 1.53
N SER A 27 6.64 16.49 2.18
CA SER A 27 6.51 15.03 2.24
C SER A 27 5.33 14.60 3.11
N ALA A 28 5.04 15.27 4.23
CA ALA A 28 3.85 14.97 5.04
C ALA A 28 2.56 15.30 4.29
N GLY A 29 2.54 16.38 3.51
CA GLY A 29 1.43 16.67 2.60
C GLY A 29 1.23 15.59 1.54
N ILE A 30 2.31 15.10 0.91
CA ILE A 30 2.26 14.01 -0.06
C ILE A 30 1.84 12.69 0.59
N ILE A 31 2.36 12.37 1.78
CA ILE A 31 1.99 11.16 2.52
C ILE A 31 0.52 11.24 2.97
N ALA A 32 0.07 12.39 3.46
CA ALA A 32 -1.33 12.62 3.83
C ALA A 32 -2.25 12.49 2.60
N PHE A 33 -1.92 13.14 1.48
CA PHE A 33 -2.65 13.01 0.23
C PHE A 33 -2.68 11.56 -0.28
N LEU A 34 -1.54 10.88 -0.29
CA LEU A 34 -1.43 9.47 -0.69
C LEU A 34 -2.27 8.57 0.22
N SER A 35 -2.28 8.82 1.54
CA SER A 35 -3.09 8.06 2.48
C SER A 35 -4.58 8.26 2.26
N ILE A 36 -5.02 9.50 1.97
CA ILE A 36 -6.41 9.83 1.63
C ILE A 36 -6.82 9.15 0.32
N VAL A 37 -5.97 9.21 -0.71
CA VAL A 37 -6.21 8.52 -1.98
C VAL A 37 -6.27 7.01 -1.78
N LEU A 38 -5.37 6.44 -0.98
CA LEU A 38 -5.36 5.00 -0.68
C LEU A 38 -6.66 4.57 0.02
N ILE A 39 -7.12 5.35 1.00
CA ILE A 39 -8.40 5.11 1.69
C ILE A 39 -9.56 5.20 0.70
N ALA A 40 -9.64 6.28 -0.08
CA ALA A 40 -10.69 6.46 -1.09
C ALA A 40 -10.70 5.32 -2.12
N PHE A 41 -9.52 4.89 -2.57
CA PHE A 41 -9.36 3.80 -3.51
C PHE A 41 -9.77 2.45 -2.89
N SER A 42 -9.47 2.23 -1.60
CA SER A 42 -9.91 1.04 -0.88
C SER A 42 -11.44 0.97 -0.80
N PHE A 43 -12.09 2.09 -0.48
CA PHE A 43 -13.56 2.20 -0.55
C PHE A 43 -14.10 1.92 -1.95
N PHE A 44 -13.48 2.50 -2.99
CA PHE A 44 -13.87 2.26 -4.38
C PHE A 44 -13.81 0.77 -4.75
N ILE A 45 -12.74 0.05 -4.39
CA ILE A 45 -12.61 -1.40 -4.65
C ILE A 45 -13.70 -2.20 -3.96
N ILE A 46 -14.05 -1.85 -2.73
CA ILE A 46 -15.12 -2.52 -1.98
C ILE A 46 -16.45 -2.32 -2.69
N LEU A 47 -16.82 -1.08 -3.01
CA LEU A 47 -18.06 -0.78 -3.74
C LEU A 47 -18.08 -1.44 -5.12
N PHE A 48 -16.95 -1.47 -5.81
CA PHE A 48 -16.83 -2.12 -7.11
C PHE A 48 -17.09 -3.64 -7.02
N ASN A 49 -16.59 -4.29 -5.96
CA ASN A 49 -16.89 -5.70 -5.69
C ASN A 49 -18.39 -5.94 -5.46
N PHE A 50 -19.03 -5.09 -4.65
CA PHE A 50 -20.48 -5.16 -4.47
C PHE A 50 -21.21 -4.94 -5.80
N GLY A 51 -20.79 -3.98 -6.62
CA GLY A 51 -21.36 -3.74 -7.95
C GLY A 51 -21.28 -4.94 -8.88
N ILE A 52 -20.13 -5.63 -8.92
CA ILE A 52 -19.98 -6.87 -9.69
C ILE A 52 -20.92 -7.96 -9.15
N ALA A 53 -20.97 -8.15 -7.83
CA ALA A 53 -21.85 -9.14 -7.22
C ALA A 53 -23.32 -8.88 -7.55
N PHE A 54 -23.76 -7.62 -7.50
CA PHE A 54 -25.12 -7.23 -7.88
C PHE A 54 -25.39 -7.42 -9.37
N LEU A 55 -24.47 -7.02 -10.26
CA LEU A 55 -24.64 -7.16 -11.71
C LEU A 55 -24.74 -8.64 -12.13
N ILE A 56 -23.89 -9.50 -11.56
CA ILE A 56 -23.98 -10.95 -11.77
C ILE A 56 -25.30 -11.46 -11.18
N GLY A 57 -25.64 -11.05 -9.96
CA GLY A 57 -26.86 -11.47 -9.27
C GLY A 57 -28.14 -11.10 -10.02
N GLU A 58 -28.21 -9.91 -10.60
CA GLU A 58 -29.33 -9.43 -11.39
C GLU A 58 -29.43 -10.19 -12.72
N SER A 59 -28.30 -10.46 -13.38
CA SER A 59 -28.28 -11.28 -14.60
C SER A 59 -28.76 -12.72 -14.39
N LEU A 60 -28.56 -13.26 -13.18
CA LEU A 60 -29.05 -14.59 -12.78
C LEU A 60 -30.48 -14.55 -12.19
N GLY A 61 -31.10 -13.37 -12.09
CA GLY A 61 -32.43 -13.18 -11.52
C GLY A 61 -32.51 -13.33 -9.99
N ASN A 62 -31.38 -13.51 -9.30
CA ASN A 62 -31.32 -13.57 -7.84
C ASN A 62 -29.94 -13.15 -7.31
N MET A 63 -29.94 -12.08 -6.50
CA MET A 63 -28.74 -11.47 -5.91
C MET A 63 -27.89 -12.48 -5.11
N SER A 64 -28.53 -13.48 -4.48
CA SER A 64 -27.84 -14.49 -3.68
C SER A 64 -26.82 -15.28 -4.49
N TYR A 65 -27.15 -15.62 -5.75
CA TYR A 65 -26.22 -16.32 -6.63
C TYR A 65 -25.04 -15.45 -7.05
N GLY A 66 -25.25 -14.14 -7.21
CA GLY A 66 -24.18 -13.19 -7.51
C GLY A 66 -23.10 -13.17 -6.43
N PHE A 67 -23.51 -13.05 -5.16
CA PHE A 67 -22.58 -13.14 -4.03
C PHE A 67 -21.93 -14.52 -3.91
N LEU A 68 -22.66 -15.60 -4.14
CA LEU A 68 -22.14 -16.97 -4.04
C LEU A 68 -21.07 -17.26 -5.11
N ILE A 69 -21.25 -16.77 -6.34
CA ILE A 69 -20.26 -16.88 -7.42
C ILE A 69 -18.99 -16.08 -7.07
N VAL A 70 -19.15 -14.84 -6.61
CA VAL A 70 -18.01 -14.00 -6.22
C VAL A 70 -17.25 -14.63 -5.04
N ALA A 71 -17.97 -15.16 -4.04
CA ALA A 71 -17.36 -15.88 -2.93
C ALA A 71 -16.63 -17.15 -3.37
N GLY A 72 -17.22 -17.94 -4.27
CA GLY A 72 -16.61 -19.15 -4.84
C GLY A 72 -15.35 -18.83 -5.64
N PHE A 73 -15.36 -17.72 -6.39
CA PHE A 73 -14.19 -17.23 -7.12
C PHE A 73 -13.05 -16.85 -6.15
N TYR A 74 -13.34 -16.10 -5.08
CA TYR A 74 -12.35 -15.78 -4.06
C TYR A 74 -11.83 -17.02 -3.33
N PHE A 75 -12.68 -18.01 -3.09
CA PHE A 75 -12.27 -19.29 -2.50
C PHE A 75 -11.33 -20.08 -3.42
N LEU A 76 -11.61 -20.13 -4.73
CA LEU A 76 -10.71 -20.72 -5.72
C LEU A 76 -9.34 -20.05 -5.74
N ILE A 77 -9.30 -18.72 -5.75
CA ILE A 77 -8.04 -17.96 -5.65
C ILE A 77 -7.29 -18.34 -4.37
N MET A 78 -7.97 -18.43 -3.23
CA MET A 78 -7.36 -18.82 -1.96
C MET A 78 -6.70 -20.20 -2.05
N ILE A 79 -7.38 -21.19 -2.64
CA ILE A 79 -6.80 -22.53 -2.85
C ILE A 79 -5.55 -22.47 -3.74
N ILE A 80 -5.63 -21.73 -4.85
CA ILE A 80 -4.51 -21.57 -5.79
C ILE A 80 -3.30 -20.95 -5.08
N VAL A 81 -3.51 -19.91 -4.28
CA VAL A 81 -2.44 -19.26 -3.51
C VAL A 81 -1.81 -20.23 -2.50
N ILE A 82 -2.61 -21.05 -1.81
CA ILE A 82 -2.10 -22.05 -0.86
C ILE A 82 -1.23 -23.11 -1.56
N LEU A 83 -1.65 -23.58 -2.74
CA LEU A 83 -0.87 -24.53 -3.55
C LEU A 83 0.44 -23.90 -4.02
N LEU A 84 0.40 -22.63 -4.43
CA LEU A 84 1.56 -21.87 -4.86
C LEU A 84 2.43 -21.36 -3.72
N LYS A 85 2.03 -21.52 -2.44
CA LYS A 85 2.77 -20.96 -1.29
C LYS A 85 4.25 -21.35 -1.31
N LYS A 86 4.55 -22.62 -1.64
CA LYS A 86 5.94 -23.11 -1.68
C LYS A 86 6.74 -22.42 -2.79
N LYS A 87 6.13 -22.15 -3.95
CA LYS A 87 6.76 -21.47 -5.08
C LYS A 87 6.95 -19.98 -4.79
N ILE A 88 5.92 -19.33 -4.23
CA ILE A 88 5.95 -17.90 -3.87
C ILE A 88 7.02 -17.64 -2.81
N VAL A 89 7.04 -18.41 -1.72
CA VAL A 89 8.02 -18.25 -0.64
C VAL A 89 9.45 -18.47 -1.16
N LYS A 90 9.66 -19.48 -2.00
CA LYS A 90 10.99 -19.75 -2.59
C LYS A 90 11.42 -18.64 -3.56
N SER A 91 10.49 -18.07 -4.34
CA SER A 91 10.76 -16.96 -5.25
C SER A 91 11.15 -15.69 -4.50
N ILE A 92 10.41 -15.34 -3.45
CA ILE A 92 10.69 -14.17 -2.61
C ILE A 92 12.03 -14.35 -1.90
N ALA A 93 12.29 -15.54 -1.33
CA ALA A 93 13.57 -15.83 -0.68
C ALA A 93 14.75 -15.71 -1.66
N ASN A 94 14.62 -16.22 -2.89
CA ASN A 94 15.66 -16.07 -3.90
C ASN A 94 15.87 -14.60 -4.30
N GLN A 95 14.81 -13.80 -4.48
CA GLN A 95 14.97 -12.37 -4.78
C GLN A 95 15.67 -11.62 -3.64
N VAL A 96 15.35 -11.93 -2.38
CA VAL A 96 16.02 -11.31 -1.23
C VAL A 96 17.50 -11.71 -1.17
N ILE A 97 17.83 -12.97 -1.45
CA ILE A 97 19.22 -13.45 -1.48
C ILE A 97 20.00 -12.78 -2.63
N GLU A 98 19.38 -12.62 -3.80
CA GLU A 98 19.99 -11.95 -4.96
C GLU A 98 20.23 -10.46 -4.69
N PHE A 99 19.29 -9.79 -4.03
CA PHE A 99 19.41 -8.38 -3.63
C PHE A 99 20.50 -8.15 -2.57
N LEU A 100 20.77 -9.13 -1.70
CA LEU A 100 21.83 -9.08 -0.68
C LEU A 100 23.23 -9.43 -1.21
N LYS A 101 23.30 -10.06 -2.39
CA LYS A 101 24.57 -10.47 -3.02
C LYS A 101 25.16 -9.38 -3.92
N HIS A 102 24.41 -8.29 -4.14
CA HIS A 102 24.80 -7.10 -4.88
C HIS A 102 25.10 -5.94 -3.92
#